data_AF-H8FRY8-F1
#
_entry.id   AF-H8FRY8-F1
#
_cell.length_a   1.000
_cell.length_b   1.000
_cell.length_c   1.000
_cell.angle_alpha   90.00
_cell.angle_beta   90.00
_cell.angle_gamma   90.00
#
_symmetry.space_group_name_H-M   'P 1'
#
loop_
_entity.id
_entity.type
_entity.pdbx_description
1 polymer ?
#
loop_
_entity_poly.entity_id
_entity_poly.type
_entity_poly.pdbx_seq_one_letter_code
_entity_poly.pdbx_strand_id
1 'polypeptide(L)'
;MSDRIAHLGFIQATITRMGVNSFVIKGWSITLVAAIFALASKDSNVKLVLLAYFPVIMFWALDGFFLHQEKLFRKLYEKVADGSIPSNEFTMDTRAIKHMVPSMFRVMITKTLWPFYVTIIGLIIFAMEKILPLPAC
;
A
#
# COMPACT_ATOMS: atom_id res chain seq x y z
N MET A 1 -23.01 25.84 -7.72
CA MET A 1 -22.18 25.79 -6.49
C MET A 1 -22.40 24.49 -5.72
N SER A 2 -23.65 24.00 -5.63
CA SER A 2 -24.01 22.67 -5.09
C SER A 2 -23.20 21.53 -5.72
N ASP A 3 -23.16 21.48 -7.05
CA ASP A 3 -22.64 20.31 -7.78
C ASP A 3 -21.14 20.14 -7.57
N ARG A 4 -20.41 21.26 -7.53
CA ARG A 4 -18.97 21.26 -7.25
C ARG A 4 -18.68 20.73 -5.85
N ILE A 5 -19.43 21.19 -4.84
CA ILE A 5 -19.26 20.74 -3.46
C ILE A 5 -19.57 19.24 -3.35
N ALA A 6 -20.64 18.78 -3.98
CA ALA A 6 -21.01 17.37 -4.02
C ALA A 6 -19.95 16.51 -4.73
N HIS A 7 -19.45 16.95 -5.88
CA HIS A 7 -18.43 16.24 -6.65
C HIS A 7 -17.11 16.14 -5.87
N LEU A 8 -16.65 17.23 -5.26
CA LEU A 8 -15.49 17.21 -4.36
C LEU A 8 -15.71 16.26 -3.18
N GLY A 9 -16.93 16.20 -2.63
CA GLY A 9 -17.31 15.23 -1.60
C GLY A 9 -17.16 13.77 -2.05
N PHE A 10 -17.60 13.42 -3.26
CA PHE A 10 -17.44 12.06 -3.82
C PHE A 10 -15.97 11.68 -4.05
N ILE A 11 -15.17 12.62 -4.55
CA ILE A 11 -13.73 12.41 -4.74
C ILE A 11 -13.05 12.23 -3.38
N GLN A 12 -13.38 13.08 -2.40
CA GLN A 12 -12.83 12.98 -1.04
C GLN A 12 -13.19 11.65 -0.37
N ALA A 13 -14.42 11.17 -0.52
CA ALA A 13 -14.83 9.85 -0.01
C ALA A 13 -13.97 8.73 -0.61
N THR A 14 -13.64 8.83 -1.89
CA THR A 14 -12.76 7.87 -2.56
C THR A 14 -11.33 7.94 -2.05
N ILE A 15 -10.77 9.14 -1.86
CA ILE A 15 -9.44 9.36 -1.26
C ILE A 15 -9.39 8.73 0.14
N THR A 16 -10.37 9.00 0.99
CA THR A 16 -10.47 8.41 2.33
C THR A 16 -10.49 6.88 2.27
N ARG A 17 -11.26 6.28 1.36
CA ARG A 17 -11.29 4.83 1.19
C ARG A 17 -9.94 4.25 0.77
N MET A 18 -9.17 4.94 -0.08
CA MET A 18 -7.82 4.48 -0.46
C MET A 18 -6.87 4.51 0.74
N GLY A 19 -6.90 5.58 1.54
CA GLY A 19 -6.10 5.68 2.77
C GLY A 19 -6.46 4.61 3.80
N VAL A 20 -7.77 4.34 4.00
CA VAL A 20 -8.25 3.27 4.89
C VAL A 20 -7.78 1.89 4.40
N ASN A 21 -7.94 1.58 3.12
CA ASN A 21 -7.49 0.30 2.57
C ASN A 21 -5.98 0.12 2.70
N SER A 22 -5.18 1.17 2.44
CA SER A 22 -3.72 1.16 2.67
C SER A 22 -3.35 0.87 4.12
N PHE A 23 -4.06 1.47 5.09
CA PHE A 23 -3.83 1.17 6.51
C PHE A 23 -4.20 -0.28 6.87
N VAL A 24 -5.34 -0.76 6.37
CA VAL A 24 -5.83 -2.13 6.64
C VAL A 24 -4.84 -3.19 6.14
N ILE A 25 -4.31 -3.06 4.93
CA ILE A 25 -3.35 -4.04 4.40
C ILE A 25 -2.00 -4.01 5.12
N LYS A 26 -1.57 -2.86 5.66
CA LYS A 26 -0.38 -2.79 6.52
C LYS A 26 -0.61 -3.60 7.80
N GLY A 27 -1.79 -3.47 8.41
CA GLY A 27 -2.20 -4.29 9.55
C GLY A 27 -2.16 -5.78 9.23
N TRP A 28 -2.80 -6.20 8.14
CA TRP A 28 -2.80 -7.61 7.70
C TRP A 28 -1.40 -8.14 7.36
N SER A 29 -0.52 -7.29 6.82
CA SER A 29 0.87 -7.66 6.58
C SER A 29 1.58 -8.03 7.87
N ILE A 30 1.42 -7.24 8.94
CA ILE A 30 2.02 -7.53 10.24
C ILE A 30 1.40 -8.81 10.83
N THR A 31 0.07 -8.93 10.80
CA THR A 31 -0.65 -10.09 11.35
C THR A 31 -0.24 -11.40 10.69
N LEU A 32 -0.18 -11.47 9.36
CA LEU A 32 0.20 -12.70 8.66
C LEU A 32 1.67 -13.06 8.88
N VAL A 33 2.58 -12.07 8.88
CA VAL A 33 4.00 -12.32 9.18
C VAL A 33 4.17 -12.86 10.60
N ALA A 34 3.50 -12.25 11.59
CA ALA A 34 3.54 -12.71 12.97
C ALA A 34 2.98 -14.14 13.13
N ALA A 35 1.87 -14.45 12.47
CA ALA A 35 1.27 -15.80 12.49
C ALA A 35 2.21 -16.85 11.88
N ILE A 36 2.85 -16.54 10.75
CA ILE A 36 3.82 -17.44 10.11
C ILE A 36 5.05 -17.64 10.99
N PHE A 37 5.54 -16.60 11.67
CA PHE A 37 6.65 -16.72 12.61
C PHE A 37 6.30 -17.59 13.81
N ALA A 38 5.13 -17.38 14.41
CA ALA A 38 4.67 -18.20 15.53
C ALA A 38 4.55 -19.69 15.15
N LEU A 39 4.12 -19.97 13.91
CA LEU A 39 4.08 -21.33 13.38
C LEU A 39 5.49 -21.89 13.13
N ALA A 40 6.36 -21.11 12.48
CA ALA A 40 7.72 -21.52 12.16
C ALA A 40 8.59 -21.77 13.41
N SER A 41 8.36 -21.02 14.50
CA SER A 41 9.07 -21.23 15.77
C SER A 41 8.71 -22.55 16.45
N LYS A 42 7.51 -23.08 16.20
CA LYS A 42 7.05 -24.32 16.81
C LYS A 42 7.69 -25.56 16.17
N ASP A 43 7.86 -25.54 14.84
CA ASP A 43 8.33 -26.68 14.07
C ASP A 43 9.80 -26.56 13.61
N SER A 44 10.51 -25.49 14.02
CA SER A 44 11.87 -25.13 13.59
C SER A 44 12.09 -25.19 12.07
N ASN A 45 11.02 -24.97 11.29
CA ASN A 45 11.01 -25.20 9.86
C ASN A 45 11.22 -23.90 9.09
N VAL A 46 12.46 -23.68 8.65
CA VAL A 46 12.85 -22.47 7.92
C VAL A 46 12.12 -22.31 6.58
N LYS A 47 11.65 -23.40 5.97
CA LYS A 47 10.81 -23.32 4.76
C LYS A 47 9.49 -22.59 5.03
N LEU A 48 8.98 -22.64 6.27
CA LEU A 48 7.80 -21.87 6.67
C LEU A 48 8.10 -20.39 6.83
N VAL A 49 9.31 -20.01 7.26
CA VAL A 49 9.70 -18.60 7.33
C VAL A 49 9.77 -17.98 5.93
N LEU A 50 10.24 -18.73 4.93
CA LEU A 50 10.22 -18.29 3.54
C LEU A 50 8.81 -17.98 3.02
N LEU A 51 7.77 -18.63 3.56
CA LEU A 51 6.37 -18.34 3.22
C LEU A 51 5.96 -16.92 3.62
N ALA A 52 6.61 -16.31 4.62
CA ALA A 52 6.31 -14.95 5.07
C ALA A 52 6.64 -13.87 4.02
N TYR A 53 7.53 -14.14 3.06
CA TYR A 53 7.83 -13.21 1.98
C TYR A 53 6.65 -13.04 1.01
N PHE A 54 5.85 -14.08 0.81
CA PHE A 54 4.72 -14.04 -0.11
C PHE A 54 3.67 -12.97 0.25
N PRO A 55 3.08 -12.96 1.47
CA PRO A 55 2.12 -11.93 1.85
C PRO A 55 2.77 -10.53 1.91
N VAL A 56 4.05 -10.43 2.26
CA VAL A 56 4.77 -9.14 2.29
C VAL A 56 4.87 -8.51 0.91
N ILE A 57 5.31 -9.26 -0.11
CA ILE A 57 5.42 -8.75 -1.48
C ILE A 57 4.03 -8.42 -2.04
N MET A 58 3.05 -9.30 -1.81
CA MET A 58 1.68 -9.10 -2.27
C MET A 58 1.05 -7.84 -1.65
N PHE A 59 1.16 -7.66 -0.34
CA PHE A 59 0.61 -6.48 0.32
C PHE A 59 1.37 -5.21 -0.04
N TRP A 60 2.69 -5.27 -0.27
CA TRP A 60 3.44 -4.11 -0.75
C TRP A 60 2.95 -3.64 -2.13
N ALA A 61 2.66 -4.57 -3.05
CA ALA A 61 2.06 -4.23 -4.34
C ALA A 61 0.68 -3.59 -4.19
N LEU A 62 -0.18 -4.13 -3.33
CA LEU A 62 -1.51 -3.56 -3.07
C LEU A 62 -1.44 -2.19 -2.39
N ASP A 63 -0.47 -1.97 -1.50
CA ASP A 63 -0.26 -0.69 -0.82
C ASP A 63 0.22 0.39 -1.79
N GLY A 64 1.16 0.02 -2.66
CA GLY A 64 1.54 0.88 -3.78
C GLY A 64 0.38 1.22 -4.70
N PHE A 65 -0.50 0.26 -4.99
CA PHE A 65 -1.70 0.49 -5.78
C PHE A 65 -2.65 1.49 -5.10
N PHE A 66 -3.01 1.29 -3.82
CA PHE A 66 -3.91 2.22 -3.13
C PHE A 66 -3.31 3.62 -3.00
N LEU A 67 -2.01 3.74 -2.71
CA LEU A 67 -1.33 5.03 -2.66
C LEU A 67 -1.26 5.71 -4.03
N HIS A 68 -1.09 4.94 -5.11
CA HIS A 68 -1.13 5.49 -6.48
C HIS A 68 -2.52 6.01 -6.83
N GLN A 69 -3.58 5.24 -6.53
CA GLN A 69 -4.96 5.65 -6.73
C GLN A 69 -5.30 6.90 -5.91
N GLU A 70 -4.86 6.96 -4.65
CA GLU A 70 -5.04 8.13 -3.79
C GLU A 70 -4.44 9.39 -4.43
N LYS A 71 -3.22 9.31 -4.96
CA LYS A 71 -2.56 10.43 -5.64
C LYS A 71 -3.31 10.86 -6.91
N LEU A 72 -3.84 9.92 -7.68
CA LEU A 72 -4.68 10.23 -8.84
C LEU A 72 -5.95 10.98 -8.41
N PHE A 73 -6.67 10.50 -7.40
CA PHE A 73 -7.88 11.16 -6.94
C PHE A 73 -7.60 12.51 -6.25
N ARG A 74 -6.47 12.67 -5.55
CA ARG A 74 -6.02 13.98 -5.05
C ARG A 74 -5.81 14.97 -6.21
N LYS A 75 -5.20 14.54 -7.30
CA LYS A 75 -5.00 15.38 -8.48
C LYS A 75 -6.32 15.69 -9.20
N LEU A 76 -7.26 14.75 -9.24
CA LEU A 76 -8.62 14.99 -9.74
C LEU A 76 -9.34 16.03 -8.87
N TYR A 77 -9.24 15.90 -7.55
CA TYR A 77 -9.79 16.85 -6.59
C TYR A 77 -9.27 18.26 -6.84
N GLU A 78 -7.95 18.43 -6.97
CA GLU A 78 -7.33 19.71 -7.31
C GLU A 78 -7.91 20.31 -8.60
N LYS A 79 -8.06 19.51 -9.65
CA LYS A 79 -8.57 19.96 -10.95
C LYS A 79 -10.05 20.29 -10.98
N VAL A 80 -10.86 19.64 -10.16
CA VAL A 80 -12.27 20.02 -9.97
C VAL A 80 -12.35 21.28 -9.10
N ALA A 81 -11.50 21.41 -8.08
CA ALA A 81 -11.46 22.55 -7.15
C ALA A 81 -10.92 23.84 -7.80
N ASP A 82 -10.02 23.74 -8.78
CA ASP A 82 -9.54 24.90 -9.57
C ASP A 82 -10.45 25.21 -10.77
N GLY A 83 -11.26 24.26 -11.21
CA GLY A 83 -12.27 24.45 -12.27
C GLY A 83 -11.79 24.03 -13.65
N SER A 84 -10.57 23.48 -13.75
CA SER A 84 -10.04 22.86 -14.96
C SER A 84 -10.89 21.70 -15.45
N ILE A 85 -11.50 20.94 -14.52
CA ILE A 85 -12.45 19.86 -14.81
C ILE A 85 -13.84 20.30 -14.33
N PRO A 86 -14.84 20.33 -15.21
CA PRO A 86 -16.19 20.78 -14.85
C PRO A 86 -16.89 19.73 -13.97
N SER A 87 -17.70 20.20 -13.01
CA SER A 87 -18.36 19.34 -12.01
C SER A 87 -19.76 18.87 -12.40
N ASN A 88 -20.30 19.32 -13.53
CA ASN A 88 -21.64 18.97 -14.02
C ASN A 88 -21.77 17.48 -14.39
N GLU A 89 -20.67 16.86 -14.84
CA GLU A 89 -20.65 15.44 -15.24
C GLU A 89 -20.27 14.49 -14.09
N PHE A 90 -19.89 15.02 -12.92
CA PHE A 90 -19.45 14.23 -11.75
C PHE A 90 -18.42 13.14 -12.08
N THR A 91 -17.53 13.41 -13.04
CA THR A 91 -16.57 12.41 -13.53
C THR A 91 -15.66 11.89 -12.42
N MET A 92 -15.49 10.57 -12.37
CA MET A 92 -14.52 9.88 -11.51
C MET A 92 -13.36 9.30 -12.32
N ASP A 93 -13.25 9.70 -13.59
CA ASP A 93 -12.22 9.22 -14.50
C ASP A 93 -10.89 9.95 -14.24
N THR A 94 -9.85 9.18 -13.94
CA THR A 94 -8.50 9.67 -13.66
C THR A 94 -7.55 9.52 -14.86
N ARG A 95 -8.01 8.97 -15.99
CA ARG A 95 -7.16 8.71 -17.18
C ARG A 95 -6.52 9.99 -17.70
N ALA A 96 -7.27 11.08 -17.76
CA ALA A 96 -6.79 12.38 -18.27
C ALA A 96 -5.65 12.98 -17.43
N ILE A 97 -5.60 12.68 -16.13
CA ILE A 97 -4.62 13.23 -15.19
C ILE A 97 -3.50 12.25 -14.81
N LYS A 98 -3.55 11.00 -15.33
CA LYS A 98 -2.62 9.93 -14.97
C LYS A 98 -1.15 10.31 -15.18
N HIS A 99 -0.87 11.11 -16.21
CA HIS A 99 0.48 11.59 -16.53
C HIS A 99 1.03 12.62 -15.53
N MET A 100 0.17 13.25 -14.72
CA MET A 100 0.55 14.24 -13.71
C MET A 100 0.97 13.61 -12.38
N VAL A 101 0.82 12.29 -12.24
CA VAL A 101 1.14 11.53 -11.02
C VAL A 101 2.24 10.52 -11.34
N PRO A 102 3.18 10.25 -10.40
CA PRO A 102 4.15 9.19 -10.60
C PRO A 102 3.48 7.84 -10.91
N SER A 103 3.97 7.15 -11.95
CA SER A 103 4.51 5.80 -11.79
C SER A 103 3.94 4.92 -10.67
N MET A 104 3.03 3.95 -10.88
CA MET A 104 2.66 3.00 -9.81
C MET A 104 3.90 2.33 -9.18
N PHE A 105 4.83 1.84 -10.02
CA PHE A 105 6.11 1.31 -9.55
C PHE A 105 6.95 2.34 -8.79
N ARG A 106 6.97 3.59 -9.26
CA ARG A 106 7.67 4.67 -8.54
C ARG A 106 7.02 4.95 -7.19
N VAL A 107 5.69 4.86 -7.08
CA VAL A 107 4.93 5.04 -5.83
C VAL A 107 5.25 3.91 -4.84
N MET A 108 5.36 2.66 -5.30
CA MET A 108 5.75 1.52 -4.45
C MET A 108 7.08 1.74 -3.71
N ILE A 109 8.03 2.45 -4.34
CA ILE A 109 9.38 2.69 -3.82
C ILE A 109 9.49 4.05 -3.09
N THR A 110 8.36 4.72 -2.81
CA THR A 110 8.40 6.02 -2.12
C THR A 110 8.75 5.92 -0.64
N LYS A 111 9.23 7.04 -0.08
CA LYS A 111 9.60 7.21 1.34
C LYS A 111 8.51 6.78 2.34
N THR A 112 7.24 6.72 1.93
CA THR A 112 6.13 6.35 2.81
C THR A 112 5.94 4.83 2.92
N LEU A 113 6.30 4.07 1.89
CA LEU A 113 6.14 2.60 1.88
C LEU A 113 7.44 1.87 2.18
N TRP A 114 8.55 2.42 1.69
CA TRP A 114 9.87 1.79 1.80
C TRP A 114 10.27 1.46 3.25
N PRO A 115 10.21 2.38 4.24
CA PRO A 115 10.62 2.05 5.61
C PRO A 115 9.78 0.93 6.23
N PHE A 116 8.49 0.89 5.94
CA PHE A 116 7.57 -0.11 6.49
C PHE A 116 7.92 -1.53 5.99
N TYR A 117 7.98 -1.72 4.68
CA TYR A 117 8.23 -3.03 4.10
C TYR A 117 9.69 -3.48 4.26
N VAL A 118 10.65 -2.56 4.22
CA VAL A 118 12.06 -2.88 4.52
C VAL A 118 12.22 -3.33 5.96
N THR A 119 11.53 -2.70 6.92
CA THR A 119 11.56 -3.14 8.32
C THR A 119 11.01 -4.55 8.46
N ILE A 120 9.86 -4.86 7.84
CA ILE A 120 9.29 -6.22 7.88
C ILE A 120 10.25 -7.24 7.26
N ILE A 121 10.82 -6.94 6.09
CA ILE A 121 11.80 -7.83 5.43
C ILE A 121 13.04 -8.03 6.31
N GLY A 122 13.56 -6.97 6.93
CA GLY A 122 14.67 -7.04 7.87
C GLY A 122 14.37 -7.93 9.08
N LEU A 123 13.15 -7.84 9.61
CA LEU A 123 12.69 -8.73 10.69
C LEU A 123 12.61 -10.20 10.25
N ILE A 124 12.18 -10.47 9.02
CA ILE A 124 12.20 -11.83 8.46
C ILE A 124 13.63 -12.36 8.34
N ILE A 125 14.56 -11.56 7.82
CA ILE A 125 15.97 -11.95 7.72
C ILE A 125 16.56 -12.23 9.10
N PHE A 126 16.35 -11.33 10.07
CA PHE A 126 16.81 -11.52 11.44
C PHE A 126 16.22 -12.78 12.09
N ALA A 127 14.93 -13.05 11.88
CA ALA A 127 14.28 -14.26 12.39
C ALA A 127 14.87 -15.53 11.76
N MET A 128 15.18 -15.52 10.45
CA MET A 128 15.84 -16.65 9.79
C MET A 128 17.20 -16.97 10.42
N GLU A 129 18.06 -15.98 10.66
CA GLU A 129 19.37 -16.16 11.28
C GLU A 129 19.29 -16.74 12.71
N LYS A 130 18.23 -16.41 13.46
CA LYS A 130 18.04 -16.94 14.82
C LYS A 130 17.42 -18.34 14.85
N ILE A 131 16.60 -18.68 13.86
CA ILE A 131 15.95 -20.00 13.76
C ILE A 131 16.91 -21.02 13.11
N LEU A 132 17.80 -20.56 12.23
CA LEU A 132 18.85 -21.37 11.60
C LEU A 132 20.18 -20.97 12.24
N PRO A 133 20.58 -21.54 13.41
CA PRO A 133 21.98 -21.47 13.77
C PRO A 133 22.72 -22.16 12.63
N LEU A 134 23.44 -21.38 11.81
CA LEU A 134 24.36 -21.93 10.83
C LEU A 134 25.22 -22.97 11.57
N PRO A 135 25.43 -24.18 11.01
CA PRO A 135 26.36 -25.12 11.62
C PRO A 135 27.67 -24.37 11.80
N ALA A 136 28.13 -24.23 13.05
CA ALA A 136 29.43 -23.65 13.33
C ALA A 136 30.45 -24.45 12.52
N CYS A 137 31.09 -23.80 11.56
CA CYS A 137 32.30 -24.32 10.94
C CYS A 137 33.40 -24.42 11.99
#